data_AF-A0A7W9WKE1-F1
#
_entry.id   AF-A0A7W9WKE1-F1
#
_cell.length_a   1.000
_cell.length_b   1.000
_cell.length_c   1.000
_cell.angle_alpha   90.00
_cell.angle_beta   90.00
_cell.angle_gamma   90.00
#
_symmetry.space_group_name_H-M   'P 1'
#
loop_
_entity.id
_entity.type
_entity.pdbx_description
1 polymer ?
#
loop_
_entity_poly.entity_id
_entity_poly.type
_entity_poly.pdbx_seq_one_letter_code
_entity_poly.pdbx_strand_id
1 'polypeptide(L)'
;MEHLRQDVEITRAEFSHVPKGLKVIEYRAVNGNETDGNILFARTDGRGGIPSLSKARNYAGHPFTVKAKSGSDIYYVARVKVTGPIRGTLKDCRFWYQQGSQQYQQQLHCSTIIRLGPPIKYED
;
A
#
# COMPACT_ATOMS: atom_id res chain seq x y z
N MET A 1 18.81 25.21 13.09
CA MET A 1 17.84 24.41 12.32
C MET A 1 18.35 22.98 12.24
N GLU A 2 18.08 22.17 13.25
CA GLU A 2 18.69 20.83 13.45
C GLU A 2 17.65 19.69 13.34
N HIS A 3 16.43 20.02 12.89
CA HIS A 3 15.29 19.10 12.81
C HIS A 3 15.23 18.22 11.56
N LEU A 4 16.29 18.17 10.74
CA LEU A 4 16.20 17.63 9.36
C LEU A 4 16.90 16.29 9.11
N ARG A 5 17.22 15.49 10.14
CA ARG A 5 17.91 14.19 9.94
C ARG A 5 17.49 13.07 10.89
N GLN A 6 16.26 13.08 11.38
CA GLN A 6 15.79 11.99 12.24
C GLN A 6 15.12 10.90 11.39
N ASP A 7 15.47 9.66 11.70
CA ASP A 7 14.81 8.47 11.18
C ASP A 7 13.31 8.53 11.47
N VAL A 8 12.51 7.94 10.58
CA VAL A 8 11.06 7.84 10.73
C VAL A 8 10.70 6.39 10.98
N GLU A 9 9.99 6.11 12.05
CA GLU A 9 9.46 4.78 12.32
C GLU A 9 7.98 4.73 11.93
N ILE A 10 7.67 4.03 10.84
CA ILE A 10 6.28 3.89 10.37
C ILE A 10 5.64 2.72 11.09
N THR A 11 4.46 2.94 11.67
CA THR A 11 3.77 1.96 12.51
C THR A 11 2.51 1.41 11.86
N ARG A 12 1.83 2.23 11.04
CA ARG A 12 0.57 1.86 10.38
C ARG A 12 0.35 2.69 9.12
N ALA A 13 -0.30 2.08 8.13
CA ALA A 13 -0.95 2.79 7.04
C ALA A 13 -2.32 2.18 6.74
N GLU A 14 -3.26 3.01 6.29
CA GLU A 14 -4.57 2.56 5.80
C GLU A 14 -5.12 3.49 4.71
N PHE A 15 -6.18 3.06 4.04
CA PHE A 15 -7.00 3.95 3.22
C PHE A 15 -8.04 4.62 4.11
N SER A 16 -8.13 5.95 4.08
CA SER A 16 -9.16 6.69 4.81
C SER A 16 -10.48 6.80 4.03
N HIS A 17 -10.49 6.49 2.72
CA HIS A 17 -11.71 6.40 1.93
C HIS A 17 -11.78 5.12 1.07
N VAL A 18 -12.75 4.25 1.41
CA VAL A 18 -13.08 3.03 0.65
C VAL A 18 -14.47 3.20 0.02
N PRO A 19 -14.62 3.15 -1.31
CA PRO A 19 -15.91 3.37 -1.97
C PRO A 19 -16.84 2.16 -1.82
N LYS A 20 -18.14 2.37 -2.03
CA LYS A 20 -19.13 1.28 -2.13
C LYS A 20 -18.73 0.31 -3.24
N GLY A 21 -18.98 -0.98 -3.02
CA GLY A 21 -18.59 -2.07 -3.92
C GLY A 21 -17.16 -2.57 -3.73
N LEU A 22 -16.38 -1.92 -2.85
CA LEU A 22 -15.08 -2.42 -2.39
C LEU A 22 -15.09 -2.66 -0.88
N LYS A 23 -14.36 -3.69 -0.46
CA LYS A 23 -14.01 -3.93 0.94
C LYS A 23 -12.52 -4.17 1.03
N VAL A 24 -11.82 -3.43 1.89
CA VAL A 24 -10.47 -3.83 2.30
C VAL A 24 -10.61 -5.01 3.26
N ILE A 25 -9.99 -6.12 2.92
CA ILE A 25 -10.05 -7.36 3.73
C ILE A 25 -8.74 -7.62 4.49
N GLU A 26 -7.65 -6.95 4.10
CA GLU A 26 -6.35 -7.08 4.77
C GLU A 26 -5.47 -5.86 4.43
N TYR A 27 -4.65 -5.43 5.39
CA TYR A 27 -3.50 -4.57 5.16
C TYR A 27 -2.22 -5.35 5.45
N ARG A 28 -1.23 -5.22 4.56
CA ARG A 28 0.11 -5.77 4.77
C ARG A 28 1.17 -4.70 4.54
N ALA A 29 2.33 -4.88 5.14
CA ALA A 29 3.54 -4.18 4.74
C ALA A 29 4.53 -5.24 4.26
N VAL A 30 5.07 -5.09 3.06
CA VAL A 30 5.89 -6.12 2.41
C VAL A 30 7.21 -5.53 1.93
N ASN A 31 8.28 -6.30 2.00
CA ASN A 31 9.58 -5.91 1.47
C ASN A 31 9.63 -6.18 -0.04
N GLY A 32 9.97 -5.16 -0.84
CA GLY A 32 10.14 -5.29 -2.29
C GLY A 32 11.09 -6.41 -2.69
N ASN A 33 12.17 -6.60 -1.93
CA ASN A 33 13.17 -7.63 -2.18
C ASN A 33 12.63 -9.05 -1.92
N GLU A 34 11.59 -9.21 -1.09
CA GLU A 34 10.90 -10.50 -0.87
C GLU A 34 9.79 -10.77 -1.89
N THR A 35 9.53 -9.79 -2.77
CA THR A 35 8.49 -9.86 -3.81
C THR A 35 9.08 -9.83 -5.22
N ASP A 36 10.39 -10.07 -5.39
CA ASP A 36 11.11 -9.88 -6.67
C ASP A 36 10.85 -8.47 -7.29
N GLY A 37 10.66 -7.43 -6.46
CA GLY A 37 10.33 -6.06 -6.88
C GLY A 37 8.84 -5.80 -7.17
N ASN A 38 7.94 -6.73 -6.85
CA ASN A 38 6.53 -6.68 -7.24
C ASN A 38 5.61 -6.21 -6.10
N ILE A 39 5.34 -4.90 -6.06
CA ILE A 39 4.54 -4.30 -4.99
C ILE A 39 3.12 -3.90 -5.45
N LEU A 40 2.96 -3.54 -6.73
CA LEU A 40 1.73 -2.97 -7.28
C LEU A 40 1.45 -3.58 -8.65
N PHE A 41 0.58 -4.60 -8.75
CA PHE A 41 -0.07 -5.13 -9.97
C PHE A 41 0.73 -5.23 -11.30
N ALA A 42 2.04 -4.99 -11.29
CA ALA A 42 2.87 -4.76 -12.45
C ALA A 42 4.32 -4.95 -12.02
N ARG A 43 5.00 -5.83 -12.75
CA ARG A 43 6.45 -5.90 -12.71
C ARG A 43 7.00 -4.64 -13.36
N THR A 44 8.05 -4.06 -12.80
CA THR A 44 8.75 -2.92 -13.43
C THR A 44 9.51 -3.35 -14.70
N ASP A 45 9.82 -4.63 -14.84
CA ASP A 45 10.54 -5.21 -15.98
C ASP A 45 9.65 -5.91 -17.03
N GLY A 46 8.35 -6.07 -16.75
CA GLY A 46 7.38 -6.75 -17.62
C GLY A 46 7.58 -8.25 -17.85
N ARG A 47 8.45 -8.97 -17.11
CA ARG A 47 8.86 -10.36 -17.47
C ARG A 47 8.65 -11.44 -16.40
N GLY A 48 7.47 -12.05 -16.28
CA GLY A 48 7.26 -13.29 -15.48
C GLY A 48 6.03 -13.27 -14.58
N GLY A 49 5.85 -14.30 -13.73
CA GLY A 49 4.70 -14.43 -12.84
C GLY A 49 4.71 -13.45 -11.66
N ILE A 50 3.53 -13.12 -11.12
CA ILE A 50 3.38 -12.32 -9.89
C ILE A 50 3.68 -13.24 -8.69
N PRO A 51 4.75 -13.00 -7.91
CA PRO A 51 5.01 -13.79 -6.71
C PRO A 51 3.85 -13.65 -5.73
N SER A 52 3.56 -14.72 -4.99
CA SER A 52 2.41 -14.75 -4.10
C SER A 52 2.61 -13.81 -2.93
N LEU A 53 1.99 -12.62 -3.00
CA LEU A 53 1.97 -11.67 -1.89
C LEU A 53 1.46 -12.29 -0.60
N SER A 54 0.65 -13.35 -0.65
CA SER A 54 0.18 -14.08 0.54
C SER A 54 1.29 -14.83 1.29
N LYS A 55 2.40 -15.17 0.62
CA LYS A 55 3.56 -15.86 1.21
C LYS A 55 4.63 -14.90 1.73
N ALA A 56 4.64 -13.64 1.27
CA ALA A 56 5.59 -12.63 1.74
C ALA A 56 5.40 -12.36 3.23
N ARG A 57 6.47 -12.01 3.95
CA ARG A 57 6.35 -11.64 5.36
C ARG A 57 5.53 -10.37 5.47
N ASN A 58 4.60 -10.36 6.42
CA ASN A 58 3.81 -9.18 6.72
C ASN A 58 4.49 -8.40 7.84
N TYR A 59 4.98 -7.20 7.53
CA TYR A 59 5.52 -6.24 8.48
C TYR A 59 4.45 -5.28 9.02
N ALA A 60 3.18 -5.38 8.58
CA ALA A 60 2.12 -4.54 9.14
C ALA A 60 1.91 -4.87 10.64
N GLY A 61 1.78 -3.82 11.46
CA GLY A 61 1.70 -3.96 12.92
C GLY A 61 3.06 -4.10 13.60
N HIS A 62 4.15 -4.23 12.82
CA HIS A 62 5.52 -4.14 13.31
C HIS A 62 6.13 -2.83 12.81
N PRO A 63 6.52 -1.92 13.71
CA PRO A 63 7.20 -0.70 13.30
C PRO A 63 8.45 -0.98 12.46
N PHE A 64 8.67 -0.21 11.39
CA PHE A 64 9.90 -0.26 10.62
C PHE A 64 10.49 1.13 10.42
N THR A 65 11.82 1.18 10.37
CA THR A 65 12.57 2.43 10.30
C THR A 65 12.91 2.79 8.85
N VAL A 66 12.57 4.01 8.46
CA VAL A 66 13.08 4.67 7.26
C VAL A 66 14.22 5.58 7.69
N LYS A 67 15.43 5.32 7.18
CA LYS A 67 16.59 6.13 7.54
C LYS A 67 16.45 7.54 6.97
N ALA A 68 16.90 8.53 7.75
CA ALA A 68 16.91 9.90 7.27
C ALA A 68 17.70 10.01 5.96
N LYS A 69 17.14 10.74 4.98
CA LYS A 69 17.71 10.91 3.64
C LYS A 69 17.76 9.63 2.79
N SER A 70 17.08 8.57 3.19
CA SER A 70 16.91 7.36 2.37
C SER A 70 15.43 7.06 2.10
N GLY A 71 15.18 6.20 1.12
CA GLY A 71 13.89 5.54 0.94
C GLY A 71 13.78 4.28 1.82
N SER A 72 12.60 3.66 1.80
CA SER A 72 12.36 2.33 2.35
C SER A 72 11.96 1.37 1.23
N ASP A 73 12.40 0.13 1.33
CA ASP A 73 11.93 -0.97 0.46
C ASP A 73 10.71 -1.68 1.04
N ILE A 74 10.12 -1.16 2.13
CA ILE A 74 8.87 -1.66 2.70
C ILE A 74 7.70 -0.86 2.14
N TYR A 75 6.71 -1.58 1.64
CA TYR A 75 5.53 -0.99 1.02
C TYR A 75 4.26 -1.46 1.70
N TYR A 76 3.39 -0.53 2.04
CA TYR A 76 2.03 -0.86 2.51
C TYR A 76 1.13 -1.19 1.32
N VAL A 77 0.47 -2.34 1.42
CA VAL A 77 -0.47 -2.85 0.42
C VAL A 77 -1.78 -3.21 1.10
N ALA A 78 -2.88 -3.04 0.36
CA ALA A 78 -4.20 -3.46 0.81
C ALA A 78 -4.73 -4.57 -0.10
N ARG A 79 -5.24 -5.64 0.49
CA ARG A 79 -6.01 -6.64 -0.23
C ARG A 79 -7.46 -6.18 -0.25
N VAL A 80 -8.00 -6.00 -1.45
CA VAL A 80 -9.38 -5.56 -1.65
C VAL A 80 -10.22 -6.68 -2.24
N LYS A 81 -11.48 -6.75 -1.81
CA LYS A 81 -12.52 -7.61 -2.38
C LYS A 81 -13.57 -6.74 -3.03
N VAL A 82 -13.91 -7.04 -4.28
CA VAL A 82 -15.10 -6.46 -4.93
C VAL A 82 -16.32 -7.14 -4.34
N THR A 83 -17.22 -6.35 -3.78
CA THR A 83 -18.45 -6.81 -3.13
C THR A 83 -19.71 -6.43 -3.91
N GLY A 84 -19.55 -5.64 -4.98
CA GLY A 84 -20.64 -5.20 -5.85
C GLY A 84 -20.16 -4.10 -6.80
N PRO A 85 -21.08 -3.35 -7.44
CA PRO A 85 -20.73 -2.26 -8.33
C PRO A 85 -19.89 -1.20 -7.61
N ILE A 86 -18.69 -0.93 -8.15
CA ILE A 86 -17.76 0.05 -7.59
C ILE A 86 -18.25 1.45 -7.98
N ARG A 87 -18.62 2.26 -6.99
CA ARG A 87 -19.13 3.62 -7.18
C ARG A 87 -18.20 4.65 -6.55
N GLY A 88 -16.99 4.76 -7.09
CA GLY A 88 -15.99 5.75 -6.65
C GLY A 88 -14.56 5.23 -6.70
N THR A 89 -13.67 5.97 -6.06
CA THR A 89 -12.22 5.73 -6.04
C THR A 89 -11.78 5.30 -4.66
N LEU A 90 -10.93 4.27 -4.56
CA LEU A 90 -10.20 3.97 -3.33
C LEU A 90 -9.10 5.03 -3.17
N LYS A 91 -9.16 5.86 -2.14
CA LYS A 91 -8.29 7.04 -2.05
C LYS A 91 -7.95 7.43 -0.62
N ASP A 92 -7.03 8.38 -0.54
CA ASP A 92 -6.50 9.00 0.67
C ASP A 92 -5.83 7.98 1.60
N CYS A 93 -4.52 8.09 1.76
CA CYS A 93 -3.71 7.17 2.54
C CYS A 93 -3.36 7.84 3.86
N ARG A 94 -3.70 7.22 4.98
CA ARG A 94 -3.38 7.71 6.32
C ARG A 94 -2.23 6.91 6.89
N PHE A 95 -1.19 7.60 7.33
CA PHE A 95 0.01 7.04 7.94
C PHE A 95 0.13 7.48 9.39
N TRP A 96 0.59 6.56 10.23
CA TRP A 96 1.06 6.84 11.59
C TRP A 96 2.54 6.54 11.64
N TYR A 97 3.30 7.46 12.21
CA TYR A 97 4.74 7.31 12.35
C TYR A 97 5.26 8.07 13.57
N GLN A 98 6.44 7.67 14.02
CA GLN A 98 7.19 8.34 15.07
C GLN A 98 8.45 8.95 14.47
N GLN A 99 8.84 10.12 14.95
CA GLN A 99 10.12 10.76 14.62
C GLN A 99 10.69 11.37 15.89
N GLY A 100 11.81 10.82 16.37
CA GLY A 100 12.30 11.10 17.71
C GLY A 100 11.29 10.66 18.77
N SER A 101 10.93 11.55 19.69
CA SER A 101 9.92 11.30 20.73
C SER A 101 8.49 11.64 20.31
N GLN A 102 8.30 12.17 19.10
CA GLN A 102 7.01 12.71 18.66
C GLN A 102 6.26 11.72 17.77
N GLN A 103 4.96 11.58 18.02
CA GLN A 103 4.05 10.80 17.19
C GLN A 103 3.31 11.71 16.21
N TYR A 104 3.13 11.22 14.99
CA TYR A 104 2.46 11.93 13.91
C TYR A 104 1.40 11.06 13.26
N GLN A 105 0.35 11.72 12.79
CA GLN A 105 -0.63 11.17 11.87
C GLN A 105 -0.72 12.08 10.66
N GLN A 106 -0.46 11.54 9.48
CA GLN A 106 -0.50 12.31 8.24
C GLN A 106 -1.43 11.65 7.24
N GLN A 107 -2.28 12.45 6.60
CA GLN A 107 -3.04 12.03 5.44
C GLN A 107 -2.34 12.51 4.17
N LEU A 108 -2.06 11.57 3.27
CA LEU A 108 -1.50 11.82 1.95
C LEU A 108 -2.55 11.53 0.89
N HIS A 109 -2.59 12.34 -0.17
CA HIS A 109 -3.42 12.01 -1.32
C HIS A 109 -2.81 10.84 -2.09
N CYS A 110 -3.54 9.73 -2.09
CA CYS A 110 -3.26 8.56 -2.92
C CYS A 110 -4.58 8.14 -3.58
N SER A 111 -4.53 7.50 -4.75
CA SER A 111 -5.75 7.04 -5.40
C SER A 111 -5.50 5.80 -6.26
N THR A 112 -6.40 4.83 -6.15
CA THR A 112 -6.55 3.70 -7.07
C THR A 112 -7.91 3.81 -7.74
N ILE A 113 -7.92 4.10 -9.04
CA ILE A 113 -9.13 4.30 -9.83
C ILE A 113 -9.39 3.03 -10.64
N ILE A 114 -10.49 2.34 -10.33
CA ILE A 114 -11.02 1.25 -11.15
C ILE A 114 -12.20 1.81 -11.95
N ARG A 115 -12.08 1.85 -13.28
CA ARG A 115 -13.16 2.30 -14.17
C ARG A 115 -13.86 1.08 -14.79
N LEU A 116 -15.17 1.16 -14.92
CA LEU A 116 -15.93 0.19 -15.71
C LEU A 116 -15.59 0.41 -17.18
N GLY A 117 -15.01 -0.62 -17.81
CA GLY A 117 -14.92 -0.72 -19.27
C GLY A 117 -16.16 -1.42 -19.83
N PRO A 118 -16.27 -1.54 -21.17
CA PRO A 118 -17.27 -2.42 -21.76
C PRO A 118 -17.19 -3.84 -21.16
N PRO A 119 -18.31 -4.56 -21.02
CA PRO A 119 -18.29 -5.93 -20.53
C PRO A 119 -17.32 -6.77 -21.35
N ILE A 120 -16.48 -7.55 -20.67
CA ILE A 120 -15.67 -8.58 -21.35
C ILE A 120 -16.66 -9.61 -21.89
N LYS A 121 -16.74 -9.74 -23.21
CA LYS A 121 -17.39 -10.89 -23.83
C LYS A 121 -16.44 -12.06 -23.65
N TYR A 122 -16.83 -13.05 -22.85
CA TYR A 122 -16.14 -14.33 -22.85
C TYR A 122 -16.49 -15.04 -24.16
N GLU A 123 -15.51 -15.63 -24.84
CA GLU A 123 -15.79 -16.56 -25.92
C GLU A 123 -16.47 -17.79 -25.31
N ASP A 124 -17.56 -18.26 -25.94
CA ASP A 124 -18.34 -19.43 -25.52
C ASP A 124 -17.54 -20.73 -25.68
#